data_AF-A0A7X6YQT3-F1
#
_entry.id   AF-A0A7X6YQT3-F1
#
_cell.length_a   1.000
_cell.length_b   1.000
_cell.length_c   1.000
_cell.angle_alpha   90.00
_cell.angle_beta   90.00
_cell.angle_gamma   90.00
#
_symmetry.space_group_name_H-M   'P 1'
#
loop_
_entity.id
_entity.type
_entity.pdbx_description
1 polymer ?
#
loop_
_entity_poly.entity_id
_entity_poly.type
_entity_poly.pdbx_seq_one_letter_code
_entity_poly.pdbx_strand_id
1 'polypeptide(L)' 'LAVPRRVFTLSQIKYCIDRVHWLWQNRELIGGLKFTREPKILRFFTGELAAVSDWQEKLAARFRADFGDSL' A
#
# COMPACT_ATOMS: atom_id res chain seq x y z
N LEU A 1 8.26 8.59 5.39
CA LEU A 1 7.25 9.40 4.68
C LEU A 1 7.92 10.63 4.12
N ALA A 2 7.67 10.99 2.86
CA ALA A 2 8.07 12.28 2.30
C ALA A 2 6.91 13.26 2.48
N VAL A 3 7.04 14.23 3.40
CA VAL A 3 5.95 15.17 3.76
C VAL A 3 6.32 16.59 3.34
N PRO A 4 5.72 17.12 2.25
CA PRO A 4 5.84 18.51 1.85
C PRO A 4 5.55 19.51 2.97
N ARG A 5 6.38 20.55 3.07
CA ARG A 5 6.29 21.57 4.13
C ARG A 5 4.99 22.36 4.00
N ARG A 6 4.25 22.49 5.12
CA ARG A 6 3.03 23.31 5.25
C ARG A 6 1.87 22.92 4.31
N VAL A 7 1.87 21.68 3.82
CA VAL A 7 0.79 21.17 2.95
C VAL A 7 -0.22 20.33 3.73
N PHE A 8 0.25 19.52 4.67
CA PHE A 8 -0.60 18.55 5.38
C PHE A 8 -0.98 19.02 6.79
N THR A 9 -2.21 18.72 7.19
CA THR A 9 -2.72 18.92 8.54
C THR A 9 -2.36 17.73 9.44
N LEU A 10 -2.48 17.91 10.77
CA LEU A 10 -2.29 16.82 11.72
C LEU A 10 -3.27 15.67 11.50
N SER A 11 -4.52 15.93 11.10
CA SER A 11 -5.51 14.89 10.85
C SER A 11 -5.13 13.99 9.67
N GLN A 12 -4.53 14.55 8.61
CA GLN A 12 -4.03 13.77 7.48
C GLN A 12 -2.85 12.87 7.88
N ILE A 13 -1.97 13.37 8.75
CA ILE A 13 -0.85 12.56 9.28
C ILE A 13 -1.37 11.44 10.19
N LYS A 14 -2.32 11.73 11.08
CA LYS A 14 -2.96 10.71 11.94
C LYS A 14 -3.65 9.63 11.11
N TYR A 15 -4.39 10.03 10.08
CA TYR A 15 -5.00 9.09 9.15
C TYR A 15 -3.95 8.16 8.52
N CYS A 16 -2.82 8.69 8.05
CA CYS A 16 -1.73 7.88 7.50
C CYS A 16 -1.16 6.90 8.53
N ILE A 17 -0.94 7.36 9.78
CA ILE A 17 -0.46 6.50 10.88
C ILE A 17 -1.43 5.35 11.12
N ASP A 18 -2.73 5.62 11.22
CA ASP A 18 -3.74 4.59 11.48
C ASP A 18 -3.75 3.52 10.38
N ARG A 19 -3.68 3.95 9.10
CA ARG A 19 -3.66 3.01 7.96
C ARG A 19 -2.39 2.18 7.90
N VAL A 20 -1.22 2.80 8.13
CA VAL A 20 0.07 2.08 8.12
C VAL A 20 0.17 1.12 9.30
N HIS A 21 -0.31 1.52 10.47
CA HIS A 21 -0.35 0.66 11.64
C HIS A 21 -1.26 -0.56 11.41
N TRP A 22 -2.48 -0.35 10.89
CA TRP A 22 -3.36 -1.46 10.51
C TRP A 22 -2.72 -2.40 9.50
N LEU A 23 -2.06 -1.87 8.47
CA LEU A 23 -1.36 -2.67 7.46
C LEU A 23 -0.23 -3.50 8.09
N TRP A 24 0.51 -2.93 9.04
CA TRP A 24 1.55 -3.65 9.79
C TRP A 24 0.98 -4.82 10.58
N GLN A 25 -0.19 -4.67 11.20
CA GLN A 25 -0.86 -5.74 11.95
C GLN A 25 -1.32 -6.89 11.05
N ASN A 26 -1.55 -6.64 9.75
CA ASN A 26 -2.00 -7.61 8.76
C ASN A 26 -0.90 -7.96 7.72
N ARG A 27 0.37 -7.72 8.05
CA ARG A 27 1.51 -7.82 7.12
C ARG A 27 1.71 -9.23 6.54
N GLU A 28 1.25 -10.25 7.25
CA GLU A 28 1.25 -11.65 6.80
C GLU A 28 0.37 -11.89 5.56
N LEU A 29 -0.60 -11.00 5.31
CA LEU A 29 -1.40 -11.02 4.09
C LEU A 29 -0.66 -10.40 2.91
N ILE A 30 0.48 -9.73 3.09
CA ILE A 30 1.19 -9.05 2.00
C ILE A 30 2.12 -10.03 1.30
N GLY A 31 1.84 -10.30 0.03
CA GLY A 31 2.67 -11.14 -0.82
C GLY A 31 3.73 -10.36 -1.61
N GLY A 32 4.54 -11.11 -2.37
CA GLY A 32 5.57 -10.54 -3.24
C GLY A 32 5.04 -9.86 -4.50
N LEU A 33 5.94 -9.17 -5.18
CA LEU A 33 5.74 -8.62 -6.52
C LEU A 33 6.82 -9.18 -7.47
N LYS A 34 6.48 -9.29 -8.75
CA LYS A 34 7.42 -9.66 -9.83
C LYS A 34 7.37 -8.64 -10.95
N PHE A 35 8.49 -8.40 -11.64
CA PHE A 35 8.50 -7.57 -12.84
C PHE A 35 7.75 -8.25 -13.98
N THR A 36 6.82 -7.52 -14.59
CA THR A 36 6.25 -7.85 -15.91
C THR A 36 7.06 -7.17 -17.02
N ARG A 37 7.60 -5.99 -16.72
CA ARG A 37 8.51 -5.23 -17.58
C ARG A 37 9.60 -4.60 -16.73
N GLU A 38 10.86 -5.01 -16.96
CA GLU A 38 12.03 -4.46 -16.26
C GLU A 38 12.98 -3.73 -17.24
N PRO A 39 12.87 -2.40 -17.36
CA PRO A 39 13.81 -1.59 -18.16
C PRO A 39 15.22 -1.60 -17.57
N LYS A 40 16.24 -1.53 -18.44
CA LYS A 40 17.65 -1.53 -18.03
C LYS A 40 18.07 -0.29 -17.23
N ILE A 41 17.37 0.84 -17.41
CA ILE A 41 17.60 2.11 -16.72
C ILE A 41 16.28 2.64 -16.16
N LEU A 42 16.34 3.40 -15.06
CA LEU A 42 15.17 4.01 -14.41
C LEU A 42 14.01 3.02 -14.15
N ARG A 43 14.33 1.77 -13.80
CA ARG A 43 13.35 0.70 -13.57
C ARG A 43 12.32 0.99 -12.48
N PHE A 44 12.66 1.85 -11.51
CA PHE A 44 11.73 2.26 -10.47
C PHE A 44 10.72 3.32 -10.93
N PHE A 45 10.99 4.01 -12.06
CA PHE A 45 10.07 4.95 -12.70
C PHE A 45 9.22 4.30 -13.78
N THR A 46 9.81 3.41 -14.58
CA THR A 46 9.19 2.90 -15.81
C THR A 46 8.99 1.38 -15.84
N GLY A 47 9.43 0.68 -14.79
CA GLY A 47 9.18 -0.75 -14.63
C GLY A 47 7.74 -1.01 -14.18
N GLU A 48 7.22 -2.17 -14.58
CA GLU A 48 5.89 -2.63 -14.23
C GLU A 48 5.99 -3.88 -13.36
N LEU A 49 5.13 -3.95 -12.35
CA LEU A 49 5.09 -5.04 -11.38
C LEU A 49 3.70 -5.67 -11.37
N ALA A 50 3.65 -6.98 -11.19
CA ALA A 50 2.44 -7.73 -10.91
C ALA A 50 2.56 -8.47 -9.58
N ALA A 51 1.42 -8.68 -8.91
CA ALA A 51 1.35 -9.52 -7.74
C ALA A 51 1.73 -10.98 -8.09
N VAL A 52 2.41 -11.65 -7.17
CA VAL A 52 2.75 -13.08 -7.33
C VAL A 52 1.60 -14.01 -6.96
N SER A 53 0.58 -13.50 -6.28
CA SER A 53 -0.59 -14.23 -5.80
C SER A 53 -1.80 -13.30 -5.60
N ASP A 54 -2.91 -13.85 -5.13
CA ASP A 54 -4.19 -13.20 -4.79
C ASP A 54 -4.19 -12.42 -3.46
N TRP A 55 -3.01 -11.97 -3.03
CA TRP A 55 -2.83 -11.37 -1.71
C TRP A 55 -3.50 -10.00 -1.61
N GLN A 56 -3.64 -9.30 -2.74
CA GLN A 56 -4.27 -7.98 -2.83
C GLN A 56 -5.77 -8.08 -2.54
N GLU A 57 -6.43 -9.12 -3.07
CA GLU A 57 -7.84 -9.42 -2.86
C GLU A 57 -8.11 -9.80 -1.40
N LYS A 58 -7.26 -10.64 -0.82
CA LYS A 58 -7.32 -11.03 0.60
C LYS A 58 -7.15 -9.83 1.52
N LEU A 59 -6.18 -8.96 1.23
CA LEU A 59 -5.96 -7.74 2.00
C LEU A 59 -7.15 -6.78 1.88
N ALA A 60 -7.71 -6.60 0.69
CA ALA A 60 -8.88 -5.76 0.47
C ALA A 60 -10.13 -6.32 1.18
N ALA A 61 -10.33 -7.64 1.18
CA ALA A 61 -11.39 -8.30 1.92
C ALA A 61 -11.23 -8.07 3.43
N ARG A 62 -10.01 -8.23 3.96
CA ARG A 62 -9.72 -7.98 5.38
C ARG A 62 -9.95 -6.51 5.76
N PHE A 63 -9.57 -5.58 4.90
CA PHE A 63 -9.83 -4.15 5.12
C PHE A 63 -11.32 -3.85 5.20
N ARG A 64 -12.13 -4.36 4.26
CA ARG A 64 -13.59 -4.18 4.29
C ARG A 64 -14.25 -4.85 5.49
N ALA A 65 -13.73 -5.98 5.96
CA ALA A 65 -14.25 -6.62 7.17
C ALA A 65 -14.01 -5.76 8.43
N ASP A 66 -12.85 -5.11 8.54
CA ASP A 66 -12.49 -4.32 9.72
C ASP A 66 -13.09 -2.89 9.69
N PHE A 67 -13.26 -2.29 8.52
CA PHE A 67 -13.72 -0.89 8.36
C PHE A 67 -15.09 -0.74 7.68
N GLY A 68 -15.69 -1.82 7.18
CA GLY A 68 -16.93 -1.77 6.39
C GLY A 68 -16.73 -1.09 5.03
N ASP A 69 -17.80 -0.48 4.52
CA ASP A 69 -17.79 0.38 3.33
C ASP A 69 -17.31 1.82 3.64
N SER A 70 -16.53 2.04 4.71
CA SER A 70 -16.06 3.38 5.11
C SER A 70 -14.93 3.93 4.22
N LEU A 71 -15.07 3.81 2.90
CA LEU A 71 -14.22 4.48 1.92
C LEU A 71 -14.94 5.67 1.30
#